data_AF-A0A924KLL5-F1
#
_entry.id   AF-A0A924KLL5-F1
#
_cell.length_a   1.000
_cell.length_b   1.000
_cell.length_c   1.000
_cell.angle_alpha   90.00
_cell.angle_beta   90.00
_cell.angle_gamma   90.00
#
_symmetry.space_group_name_H-M   'P 1'
#
loop_
_entity.id
_entity.type
_entity.pdbx_description
1 polymer ?
#
loop_
_entity_poly.entity_id
_entity_poly.type
_entity_poly.pdbx_seq_one_letter_code
_entity_poly.pdbx_strand_id
1 'polypeptide(L)'
;CLIEVWSEKSTVAGVLEPVLDEFGVTFRVQKGFGSFTSVRQAAEDSLAVPGHQNPIALYIGDRDPSGMYMSEIDLPARLARYGSKWQFQRIAVLESDTPNLPSFDASTKSGDNRYEWFLENYGDKCWELDAIDPNDLRQRVREQIETRLNLLAWDYARHIEQAEVKSMKSFHDAWNNRLGDRHAV
;
A
#
# COMPACT_ATOMS: atom_id res chain seq x y z
N CYS A 1 -1.10 10.77 6.39
CA CYS A 1 -1.23 9.37 5.95
C CYS A 1 0.15 8.78 5.93
N LEU A 2 0.28 7.58 6.46
CA LEU A 2 1.54 6.85 6.49
C LEU A 2 1.59 5.94 5.26
N ILE A 3 2.44 6.27 4.29
CA ILE A 3 2.71 5.44 3.13
C ILE A 3 4.15 4.94 3.25
N GLU A 4 4.34 3.64 3.01
CA GLU A 4 5.66 3.03 2.93
C GLU A 4 5.78 2.21 1.64
N VAL A 5 7.01 2.12 1.11
CA VAL A 5 7.34 1.23 -0.02
C VAL A 5 8.18 0.07 0.49
N TRP A 6 7.76 -1.15 0.24
CA TRP A 6 8.39 -2.37 0.77
C TRP A 6 8.95 -3.23 -0.36
N SER A 7 10.10 -3.85 -0.13
CA SER A 7 10.67 -4.83 -1.07
C SER A 7 11.62 -5.81 -0.38
N GLU A 8 11.74 -7.03 -0.92
CA GLU A 8 12.79 -7.98 -0.53
C GLU A 8 14.18 -7.54 -1.04
N LYS A 9 14.22 -6.78 -2.15
CA LYS A 9 15.43 -6.43 -2.89
C LYS A 9 15.89 -5.02 -2.48
N SER A 10 16.89 -4.94 -1.60
CA SER A 10 17.40 -3.67 -1.06
C SER A 10 17.96 -2.71 -2.11
N THR A 11 18.45 -3.23 -3.24
CA THR A 11 18.98 -2.40 -4.34
C THR A 11 17.91 -1.54 -5.01
N VAL A 12 16.64 -1.91 -4.89
CA VAL A 12 15.50 -1.13 -5.39
C VAL A 12 15.37 0.22 -4.67
N ALA A 13 15.86 0.32 -3.43
CA ALA A 13 15.86 1.59 -2.69
C ALA A 13 16.58 2.70 -3.46
N GLY A 14 17.76 2.41 -4.02
CA GLY A 14 18.52 3.40 -4.79
C GLY A 14 17.86 3.77 -6.13
N VAL A 15 17.09 2.86 -6.72
CA VAL A 15 16.31 3.17 -7.94
C VAL A 15 15.17 4.14 -7.63
N LEU A 16 14.58 4.01 -6.45
CA LEU A 16 13.40 4.76 -6.01
C LEU A 16 13.73 6.02 -5.20
N GLU A 17 14.97 6.17 -4.73
CA GLU A 17 15.45 7.30 -3.89
C GLU A 17 14.92 8.66 -4.36
N PRO A 18 14.98 9.04 -5.65
CA PRO A 18 14.47 10.35 -6.09
C PRO A 18 12.98 10.58 -5.79
N VAL A 19 12.16 9.53 -5.89
CA VAL A 19 10.71 9.63 -5.64
C VAL A 19 10.41 9.51 -4.15
N LEU A 20 11.14 8.64 -3.44
CA LEU A 20 10.98 8.49 -2.00
C LEU A 20 11.31 9.79 -1.26
N ASP A 21 12.39 10.46 -1.66
CA ASP A 21 12.82 11.75 -1.10
C ASP A 21 11.83 12.87 -1.43
N GLU A 22 11.32 12.90 -2.67
CA GLU A 22 10.34 13.89 -3.11
C GLU A 22 9.08 13.88 -2.22
N PHE A 23 8.59 12.70 -1.85
CA PHE A 23 7.37 12.54 -1.06
C PHE A 23 7.61 12.29 0.44
N GLY A 24 8.87 12.20 0.88
CA GLY A 24 9.23 11.82 2.26
C GLY A 24 8.71 10.43 2.65
N VAL A 25 8.67 9.49 1.71
CA VAL A 25 8.13 8.14 1.90
C VAL A 25 9.23 7.19 2.36
N THR A 26 8.95 6.42 3.41
CA THR A 26 9.91 5.45 3.96
C THR A 26 9.97 4.19 3.10
N PHE A 27 11.19 3.70 2.85
CA PHE A 27 11.43 2.41 2.20
C PHE A 27 11.83 1.34 3.22
N ARG A 28 11.17 0.19 3.18
CA ARG A 28 11.42 -0.92 4.12
C ARG A 28 11.87 -2.18 3.38
N VAL A 29 13.05 -2.67 3.73
CA VAL A 29 13.58 -3.93 3.20
C VAL A 29 13.06 -5.11 4.00
N GLN A 30 12.49 -6.11 3.32
CA GLN A 30 11.94 -7.33 3.91
C GLN A 30 12.84 -8.54 3.59
N LYS A 31 14.03 -8.64 4.19
CA LYS A 31 14.98 -9.74 3.90
C LYS A 31 15.40 -10.52 5.15
N GLY A 32 15.32 -11.86 5.09
CA GLY A 32 15.88 -12.80 6.07
C GLY A 32 15.19 -12.83 7.44
N PHE A 33 15.91 -13.27 8.49
CA PHE A 33 15.43 -13.26 9.90
C PHE A 33 15.04 -11.86 10.40
N GLY A 34 15.64 -10.81 9.82
CA GLY A 34 15.24 -9.42 10.04
C GLY A 34 13.80 -9.13 9.61
N SER A 35 13.22 -9.92 8.70
CA SER A 35 11.83 -9.72 8.25
C SER A 35 10.79 -9.92 9.35
N PHE A 36 11.02 -10.83 10.31
CA PHE A 36 10.06 -11.03 11.41
C PHE A 36 10.03 -9.83 12.35
N THR A 37 11.19 -9.30 12.69
CA THR A 37 11.30 -8.11 13.56
C THR A 37 10.85 -6.86 12.82
N SER A 38 11.16 -6.72 11.52
CA SER A 38 10.72 -5.59 10.71
C SER A 38 9.20 -5.56 10.50
N VAL A 39 8.56 -6.71 10.24
CA VAL A 39 7.11 -6.80 10.07
C VAL A 39 6.38 -6.58 11.39
N ARG A 40 6.93 -7.09 12.50
CA ARG A 40 6.39 -6.80 13.83
C ARG A 40 6.49 -5.30 14.14
N GLN A 41 7.65 -4.69 13.94
CA GLN A 41 7.84 -3.26 14.14
C GLN A 41 6.88 -2.46 13.26
N ALA A 42 6.76 -2.81 11.97
CA ALA A 42 5.82 -2.16 11.07
C ALA A 42 4.37 -2.27 11.58
N ALA A 43 3.96 -3.44 12.08
CA ALA A 43 2.63 -3.61 12.67
C ALA A 43 2.44 -2.69 13.90
N GLU A 44 3.43 -2.62 14.80
CA GLU A 44 3.42 -1.72 15.96
C GLU A 44 3.36 -0.24 15.53
N ASP A 45 4.15 0.15 14.52
CA ASP A 45 4.14 1.50 13.92
C ASP A 45 2.73 1.84 13.41
N SER A 46 2.06 0.90 12.73
CA SER A 46 0.70 1.08 12.20
C SER A 46 -0.36 1.29 13.29
N LEU A 47 -0.15 0.69 14.47
CA LEU A 47 -1.07 0.79 15.61
C LEU A 47 -0.92 2.12 16.34
N ALA A 48 0.28 2.71 16.31
CA ALA A 48 0.57 4.03 16.88
C ALA A 48 0.00 5.19 16.03
N VAL A 49 -0.38 4.93 14.78
CA VAL A 49 -0.98 5.96 13.91
C VAL A 49 -2.38 6.35 14.41
N PRO A 50 -2.73 7.66 14.42
CA PRO A 50 -4.08 8.12 14.76
C PRO A 50 -5.17 7.40 13.96
N GLY A 51 -6.29 7.08 14.61
CA GLY A 51 -7.35 6.24 14.02
C GLY A 51 -8.03 6.77 12.75
N HIS A 52 -7.80 8.03 12.38
CA HIS A 52 -8.29 8.63 11.13
C HIS A 52 -7.31 8.48 9.96
N GLN A 53 -6.16 7.83 10.13
CA GLN A 53 -5.24 7.52 9.05
C GLN A 53 -5.23 6.02 8.77
N ASN A 54 -5.26 5.67 7.50
CA ASN A 54 -5.11 4.29 7.03
C ASN A 54 -3.71 4.12 6.47
N PRO A 55 -2.80 3.43 7.16
CA PRO A 55 -1.43 3.25 6.68
C PRO A 55 -1.41 2.29 5.47
N ILE A 56 -0.61 2.60 4.44
CA ILE A 56 -0.56 1.85 3.18
C ILE A 56 0.86 1.38 2.86
N ALA A 57 1.03 0.07 2.69
CA ALA A 57 2.30 -0.55 2.32
C ALA A 57 2.27 -0.95 0.84
N LEU A 58 3.05 -0.25 0.03
CA LEU A 58 3.22 -0.51 -1.40
C LEU A 58 4.36 -1.51 -1.60
N TYR A 59 4.05 -2.73 -2.02
CA TYR A 59 5.03 -3.79 -2.18
C TYR A 59 5.53 -3.92 -3.62
N ILE A 60 6.84 -4.07 -3.76
CA ILE A 60 7.55 -4.26 -5.02
C ILE A 60 8.44 -5.50 -4.90
N GLY A 61 8.26 -6.48 -5.78
CA GLY A 61 9.07 -7.71 -5.79
C GLY A 61 9.01 -8.47 -7.11
N ASP A 62 9.87 -9.47 -7.24
CA ASP A 62 9.93 -10.36 -8.41
C ASP A 62 8.64 -11.20 -8.51
N ARG A 63 8.18 -11.50 -9.74
CA ARG A 63 7.08 -12.45 -9.98
C ARG A 63 7.68 -13.84 -10.20
N ASP A 64 8.15 -14.43 -9.12
CA ASP A 64 8.69 -15.79 -9.04
C ASP A 64 8.10 -16.52 -7.80
N PRO A 65 8.43 -17.82 -7.57
CA PRO A 65 7.84 -18.57 -6.46
C PRO A 65 8.00 -17.90 -5.09
N SER A 66 9.17 -17.36 -4.78
CA SER A 66 9.41 -16.67 -3.51
C SER A 66 8.68 -15.34 -3.46
N GLY A 67 8.82 -14.51 -4.49
CA GLY A 67 8.31 -13.15 -4.50
C GLY A 67 6.79 -13.07 -4.50
N MET A 68 6.10 -14.01 -5.16
CA MET A 68 4.63 -14.11 -5.09
C MET A 68 4.18 -14.67 -3.74
N TYR A 69 4.81 -15.72 -3.23
CA TYR A 69 4.44 -16.26 -1.92
C TYR A 69 4.60 -15.21 -0.81
N MET A 70 5.65 -14.39 -0.90
CA MET A 70 5.90 -13.30 0.04
C MET A 70 4.76 -12.27 0.07
N SER A 71 4.29 -11.82 -1.10
CA SER A 71 3.24 -10.79 -1.18
C SER A 71 1.83 -11.32 -0.94
N GLU A 72 1.55 -12.55 -1.33
CA GLU A 72 0.19 -13.10 -1.31
C GLU A 72 -0.13 -13.85 -0.01
N ILE A 73 0.88 -14.45 0.61
CA ILE A 73 0.69 -15.32 1.77
C ILE A 73 1.47 -14.79 2.99
N ASP A 74 2.79 -14.70 2.90
CA ASP A 74 3.64 -14.53 4.09
C ASP A 74 3.50 -13.15 4.75
N LEU A 75 3.63 -12.05 4.00
CA LEU A 75 3.47 -10.71 4.56
C LEU A 75 2.04 -10.43 5.04
N PRO A 76 0.97 -10.69 4.26
CA PRO A 76 -0.40 -10.52 4.73
C PRO A 76 -0.71 -11.32 6.00
N ALA A 77 -0.30 -12.60 6.05
CA ALA A 77 -0.54 -13.45 7.23
C ALA A 77 0.17 -12.94 8.48
N ARG A 78 1.43 -12.48 8.35
CA ARG A 78 2.18 -11.92 9.48
C ARG A 78 1.59 -10.59 9.96
N LEU A 79 1.22 -9.70 9.04
CA LEU A 79 0.56 -8.44 9.39
C LEU A 79 -0.76 -8.68 10.12
N ALA A 80 -1.60 -9.61 9.61
CA ALA A 80 -2.85 -9.98 10.25
C ALA A 80 -2.63 -10.56 11.66
N ARG A 81 -1.63 -11.45 11.81
CA ARG A 81 -1.26 -12.04 13.11
C ARG A 81 -0.89 -10.99 14.15
N TYR A 82 -0.26 -9.89 13.75
CA TYR A 82 0.11 -8.79 14.65
C TYR A 82 -0.99 -7.74 14.82
N GLY A 83 -2.17 -7.93 14.24
CA GLY A 83 -3.27 -6.95 14.31
C GLY A 83 -2.95 -5.65 13.59
N SER A 84 -2.06 -5.69 12.60
CA SER A 84 -1.62 -4.54 11.82
C SER A 84 -2.79 -3.81 11.13
N LYS A 85 -2.68 -2.48 11.02
CA LYS A 85 -3.59 -1.64 10.22
C LYS A 85 -3.10 -1.38 8.80
N TRP A 86 -1.91 -1.87 8.43
CA TRP A 86 -1.37 -1.69 7.08
C TRP A 86 -2.29 -2.28 6.02
N GLN A 87 -2.70 -1.44 5.07
CA GLN A 87 -3.27 -1.88 3.82
C GLN A 87 -2.13 -2.25 2.88
N PHE A 88 -1.91 -3.54 2.72
CA PHE A 88 -0.83 -4.09 1.92
C PHE A 88 -1.25 -4.23 0.45
N GLN A 89 -0.44 -3.72 -0.48
CA GLN A 89 -0.72 -3.79 -1.90
C GLN A 89 0.54 -3.96 -2.74
N ARG A 90 0.61 -5.05 -3.50
CA ARG A 90 1.62 -5.24 -4.55
C ARG A 90 1.38 -4.28 -5.71
N ILE A 91 2.42 -3.60 -6.18
CA ILE A 91 2.37 -2.66 -7.32
C ILE A 91 3.35 -3.00 -8.45
N ALA A 92 4.29 -3.93 -8.22
CA ALA A 92 5.18 -4.49 -9.23
C ALA A 92 5.85 -5.76 -8.70
N VAL A 93 6.27 -6.72 -9.53
CA VAL A 93 5.82 -6.96 -10.91
C VAL A 93 4.40 -7.56 -10.87
N LEU A 94 3.46 -6.97 -11.62
CA LEU A 94 2.07 -7.40 -11.74
C LEU A 94 1.86 -8.26 -12.99
N GLU A 95 0.75 -8.98 -13.05
CA GLU A 95 0.38 -9.74 -14.25
C GLU A 95 0.27 -8.84 -15.49
N SER A 96 -0.25 -7.62 -15.33
CA SER A 96 -0.34 -6.61 -16.40
C SER A 96 1.01 -6.18 -16.96
N ASP A 97 2.10 -6.38 -16.23
CA ASP A 97 3.45 -6.03 -16.69
C ASP A 97 4.05 -7.12 -17.58
N THR A 98 3.62 -8.36 -17.37
CA THR A 98 4.23 -9.56 -17.97
C THR A 98 4.32 -9.58 -19.50
N PRO A 99 3.37 -9.02 -20.28
CA PRO A 99 3.45 -9.08 -21.74
C PRO A 99 4.63 -8.30 -22.33
N ASN A 100 5.12 -7.27 -21.62
CA ASN A 100 6.16 -6.36 -22.11
C ASN A 100 7.53 -6.61 -21.48
N LEU A 101 7.63 -7.59 -20.58
CA LEU A 101 8.85 -7.87 -19.84
C LEU A 101 9.47 -9.20 -20.29
N PRO A 102 10.81 -9.28 -20.37
CA PRO A 102 11.49 -10.56 -20.55
C PRO A 102 11.10 -11.52 -19.41
N SER A 103 10.87 -12.78 -19.77
CA SER A 103 10.55 -13.86 -18.84
C SER A 103 11.57 -14.97 -18.95
N PHE A 104 11.65 -15.77 -17.90
CA PHE A 104 12.38 -17.03 -17.89
C PHE A 104 11.51 -18.15 -17.33
N ASP A 105 11.88 -19.39 -17.62
CA ASP A 105 11.13 -20.58 -17.22
C ASP A 105 11.21 -20.78 -15.69
N ALA A 106 10.06 -20.97 -15.05
CA ALA A 106 9.96 -21.19 -13.62
C ALA A 106 10.72 -22.46 -13.16
N SER A 107 10.95 -23.44 -14.04
CA SER A 107 11.74 -24.65 -13.76
C SER A 107 13.17 -24.34 -13.29
N THR A 108 13.72 -23.18 -13.65
CA THR A 108 15.00 -22.66 -13.12
C THR A 108 14.96 -22.43 -11.60
N LYS A 109 13.76 -22.31 -11.02
CA LYS A 109 13.48 -22.13 -9.58
C LYS A 109 12.85 -23.38 -8.94
N SER A 110 12.94 -24.55 -9.59
CA SER A 110 12.36 -25.81 -9.10
C SER A 110 12.85 -26.27 -7.71
N GLY A 111 14.00 -25.77 -7.27
CA GLY A 111 14.50 -26.01 -5.90
C GLY A 111 13.81 -25.20 -4.80
N ASP A 112 12.94 -24.23 -5.14
CA ASP A 112 12.14 -23.49 -4.16
C ASP A 112 10.96 -24.36 -3.70
N ASN A 113 10.77 -24.47 -2.38
CA ASN A 113 9.64 -25.21 -1.80
C ASN A 113 8.26 -24.68 -2.21
N ARG A 114 8.20 -23.46 -2.75
CA ARG A 114 6.98 -22.79 -3.23
C ARG A 114 6.75 -22.98 -4.72
N TYR A 115 7.63 -23.70 -5.42
CA TYR A 115 7.59 -23.88 -6.86
C TYR A 115 6.25 -24.46 -7.34
N GLU A 116 5.81 -25.58 -6.75
CA GLU A 116 4.54 -26.22 -7.13
C GLU A 116 3.34 -25.27 -6.92
N TRP A 117 3.29 -24.61 -5.76
CA TRP A 117 2.26 -23.61 -5.47
C TRP A 117 2.28 -22.47 -6.50
N PHE A 118 3.46 -22.01 -6.93
CA PHE A 118 3.57 -20.97 -7.94
C PHE A 118 3.05 -21.42 -9.30
N LEU A 119 3.40 -22.63 -9.75
CA LEU A 119 2.91 -23.17 -11.02
C LEU A 119 1.38 -23.24 -11.05
N GLU A 120 0.77 -23.73 -9.97
CA GLU A 120 -0.68 -23.88 -9.83
C GLU A 120 -1.42 -22.54 -9.88
N ASN A 121 -0.80 -21.45 -9.41
CA ASN A 121 -1.47 -20.15 -9.23
C ASN A 121 -1.06 -19.09 -10.27
N TYR A 122 0.14 -19.16 -10.83
CA TYR A 122 0.72 -18.09 -11.66
C TYR A 122 1.36 -18.57 -12.97
N GLY A 123 1.45 -19.88 -13.19
CA GLY A 123 1.97 -20.49 -14.41
C GLY A 123 3.46 -20.79 -14.39
N ASP A 124 4.01 -21.06 -15.56
CA ASP A 124 5.35 -21.64 -15.79
C ASP A 124 6.44 -20.61 -16.08
N LYS A 125 6.14 -19.32 -15.93
CA LYS A 125 7.06 -18.22 -16.22
C LYS A 125 7.30 -17.34 -15.01
N CYS A 126 8.51 -16.79 -14.93
CA CYS A 126 8.92 -15.85 -13.92
C CYS A 126 9.42 -14.55 -14.55
N TRP A 127 9.29 -13.46 -13.80
CA TRP A 127 9.74 -12.13 -14.20
C TRP A 127 10.48 -11.47 -13.06
N GLU A 128 11.68 -10.97 -13.34
CA GLU A 128 12.47 -10.21 -12.38
C GLU A 128 12.04 -8.74 -12.39
N LEU A 129 12.08 -8.11 -11.23
CA LEU A 129 11.76 -6.69 -11.08
C LEU A 129 12.72 -5.78 -11.84
N ASP A 130 13.98 -6.17 -11.95
CA ASP A 130 15.02 -5.43 -12.70
C ASP A 130 14.79 -5.44 -14.21
N ALA A 131 13.84 -6.23 -14.71
CA ALA A 131 13.35 -6.14 -16.07
C ALA A 131 12.51 -4.88 -16.34
N ILE A 132 11.95 -4.24 -15.30
CA ILE A 132 11.19 -2.98 -15.44
C ILE A 132 12.18 -1.81 -15.59
N ASP A 133 11.92 -0.91 -16.54
CA ASP A 133 12.72 0.31 -16.68
C ASP A 133 12.70 1.12 -15.36
N PRO A 134 13.86 1.57 -14.87
CA PRO A 134 13.95 2.35 -13.63
C PRO A 134 13.05 3.60 -13.62
N ASN A 135 12.84 4.27 -14.75
CA ASN A 135 11.94 5.42 -14.85
C ASN A 135 10.48 5.00 -14.73
N ASP A 136 10.10 3.91 -15.38
CA ASP A 136 8.73 3.37 -15.30
C ASP A 136 8.38 2.95 -13.88
N LEU A 137 9.32 2.29 -13.18
CA LEU A 137 9.14 1.90 -11.79
C LEU A 137 8.99 3.14 -10.87
N ARG A 138 9.84 4.16 -11.06
CA ARG A 138 9.72 5.43 -10.33
C ARG A 138 8.38 6.11 -10.60
N GLN A 139 7.98 6.20 -11.87
CA GLN A 139 6.74 6.84 -12.27
C GLN A 139 5.53 6.13 -11.67
N ARG A 140 5.53 4.79 -11.69
CA ARG A 140 4.49 4.00 -11.04
C ARG A 140 4.41 4.27 -9.54
N VAL A 141 5.54 4.27 -8.84
CA VAL A 141 5.57 4.55 -7.39
C VAL A 141 5.02 5.96 -7.11
N ARG A 142 5.43 6.96 -7.90
CA ARG A 142 4.90 8.33 -7.82
C ARG A 142 3.39 8.33 -7.97
N GLU A 143 2.84 7.75 -9.04
CA GLU A 143 1.40 7.70 -9.30
C GLU A 143 0.63 7.02 -8.15
N GLN A 144 1.18 5.94 -7.60
CA GLN A 144 0.57 5.25 -6.47
C GLN A 144 0.57 6.13 -5.20
N ILE A 145 1.65 6.85 -4.92
CA ILE A 145 1.72 7.79 -3.79
C ILE A 145 0.73 8.95 -4.01
N GLU A 146 0.78 9.62 -5.16
CA GLU A 146 -0.08 10.76 -5.50
C GLU A 146 -1.56 10.39 -5.47
N THR A 147 -1.94 9.24 -6.02
CA THR A 147 -3.34 8.78 -6.00
C THR A 147 -3.86 8.69 -4.57
N ARG A 148 -3.03 8.20 -3.64
CA ARG A 148 -3.41 8.04 -2.24
C ARG A 148 -3.41 9.36 -1.49
N LEU A 149 -2.44 10.23 -1.76
CA LEU A 149 -2.42 11.59 -1.23
C LEU A 149 -3.66 12.39 -1.67
N ASN A 150 -4.05 12.26 -2.94
CA ASN A 150 -5.24 12.89 -3.48
C ASN A 150 -6.51 12.35 -2.82
N LEU A 151 -6.68 11.03 -2.73
CA LEU A 151 -7.85 10.42 -2.06
C LEU A 151 -8.02 10.94 -0.63
N LEU A 152 -6.94 11.18 0.09
CA LEU A 152 -6.98 11.76 1.43
C LEU A 152 -7.41 13.23 1.43
N ALA A 153 -6.90 14.04 0.50
CA ALA A 153 -7.33 15.43 0.36
C ALA A 153 -8.84 15.50 0.08
N TRP A 154 -9.35 14.60 -0.76
CA TRP A 154 -10.78 14.43 -1.02
C TRP A 154 -11.55 13.99 0.23
N ASP A 155 -11.07 12.99 0.99
CA ASP A 155 -11.71 12.54 2.23
C ASP A 155 -11.75 13.62 3.30
N TYR A 156 -10.66 14.39 3.45
CA TYR A 156 -10.59 15.50 4.37
C TYR A 156 -11.55 16.63 4.00
N ALA A 157 -11.63 16.99 2.72
CA ALA A 157 -12.58 17.99 2.22
C ALA A 157 -14.04 17.57 2.49
N ARG A 158 -14.39 16.31 2.22
CA ARG A 158 -15.72 15.77 2.54
C ARG A 158 -16.03 15.80 4.04
N HIS A 159 -15.06 15.52 4.89
CA HIS A 159 -15.25 15.57 6.34
C HIS A 159 -15.53 17.00 6.84
N ILE A 160 -14.83 18.00 6.30
CA ILE A 160 -15.11 19.42 6.60
C ILE A 160 -16.53 19.78 6.13
N GLU A 161 -16.87 19.48 4.88
CA GLU A 161 -18.18 19.79 4.32
C GLU A 161 -19.32 19.16 5.14
N GLN A 162 -19.17 17.90 5.58
CA GLN A 162 -20.14 17.25 6.46
C GLN A 162 -20.26 17.91 7.83
N ALA A 163 -19.16 18.40 8.39
CA ALA A 163 -19.16 19.13 9.66
C ALA A 163 -19.82 20.51 9.52
N GLU A 164 -19.58 21.20 8.40
CA GLU A 164 -20.22 22.48 8.07
C GLU A 164 -21.73 22.31 7.82
N VAL A 165 -22.14 21.27 7.07
CA VAL A 165 -23.57 20.96 6.85
C VAL A 165 -24.26 20.60 8.16
N LYS A 166 -23.63 19.83 9.05
CA LYS A 166 -24.19 19.54 10.38
C LYS A 166 -24.32 20.81 11.23
N SER A 167 -23.32 21.68 11.20
CA SER A 167 -23.35 22.96 11.92
C SER A 167 -24.46 23.85 11.37
N MET A 168 -24.56 24.00 10.05
CA MET A 168 -25.59 24.79 9.38
C MET A 168 -27.00 24.27 9.64
N LYS A 169 -27.20 22.94 9.63
CA LYS A 169 -28.48 22.31 10.03
C LYS A 169 -28.81 22.63 11.49
N SER A 170 -27.85 22.50 12.41
CA SER A 170 -28.07 22.83 13.81
C SER A 170 -28.42 24.32 14.04
N PHE A 171 -27.78 25.23 13.29
CA PHE A 171 -28.12 26.65 13.31
C PHE A 171 -29.52 26.92 12.73
N HIS A 172 -29.88 26.26 11.62
CA HIS A 172 -31.18 26.41 10.99
C HIS A 172 -32.33 25.87 11.88
N ASP A 173 -32.13 24.73 12.51
CA ASP A 173 -33.10 24.13 13.45
C ASP A 173 -33.27 25.01 14.70
N ALA A 174 -32.17 25.56 15.23
CA ALA A 174 -32.20 26.52 16.34
C ALA A 174 -32.88 27.85 15.97
N TRP A 175 -32.75 28.31 14.72
CA TRP A 175 -33.43 29.50 14.21
C TRP A 175 -34.93 29.27 14.02
N ASN A 176 -35.33 28.14 13.42
CA ASN A 176 -36.73 27.80 13.21
C ASN A 176 -37.48 27.61 14.52
N ASN A 177 -36.88 26.97 15.53
CA ASN A 177 -37.48 26.87 16.87
C ASN A 177 -37.70 28.25 17.51
N ARG A 178 -36.77 29.20 17.34
CA ARG A 178 -36.92 30.56 17.88
C ARG A 178 -37.96 31.41 17.15
N LEU A 179 -38.29 31.10 15.89
CA LEU A 179 -39.33 31.78 15.11
C LEU A 179 -40.73 31.18 15.37
N GLY A 180 -40.81 29.88 15.67
CA GLY A 180 -42.04 29.20 16.09
C GLY A 180 -42.59 29.73 17.41
N ASP A 181 -41.73 30.01 18.38
CA ASP A 181 -42.14 30.56 19.70
C ASP A 181 -42.65 32.01 19.64
N ARG A 182 -42.34 32.78 18.59
CA ARG A 182 -42.78 34.19 18.46
C ARG A 182 -44.16 34.36 17.81
N HIS A 183 -44.75 33.30 17.28
CA HIS A 183 -46.09 33.32 16.69
C HIS A 183 -47.18 32.72 17.61
N ALA A 184 -46.81 32.36 18.84
CA ALA A 184 -47.70 31.75 19.84
C ALA A 184 -48.16 32.73 20.94
N VAL A 185 -48.08 34.05 20.72
CA VAL A 185 -48.57 35.09 21.65
C VAL A 185 -49.66 35.92 20.99
#